data_AF-A0AAV6A3X0-F1
#
_entry.id   AF-A0AAV6A3X0-F1
#
_cell.length_a   1.000
_cell.length_b   1.000
_cell.length_c   1.000
_cell.angle_alpha   90.00
_cell.angle_beta   90.00
_cell.angle_gamma   90.00
#
_symmetry.space_group_name_H-M   'P 1'
#
loop_
_entity.id
_entity.type
_entity.pdbx_description
1 polymer ?
#
loop_
_entity_poly.entity_id
_entity_poly.type
_entity_poly.pdbx_seq_one_letter_code
_entity_poly.pdbx_strand_id
1 'polypeptide(L)'
;MKEIPTCREVERDLVAVAAGEAGAAASEGVERHVAICRECREELGRYRVLEGMVTDLRRAPMAGADATLARAELESKLADIRSRLVSYGIFPSPLGKILIARSELGVSMVRYIDSEAAARAHMAHLAGDEDIVEDPAMVEALYRELLDYLEARNTHLRWPLDLRWAGSAFQRRVLEATTQLPYGAVASYGGIAKRIGAPESVRAVAQALRHNPLPIVIPCHRVIGSTGDLTGYAGTRIGLKQQLLTLEGVPVGGHAHRIDRNHMYVLVDPYTEYCVPSCGSISTMPLARLILFGSRERAEAVGLSPCSSCRPDLHPLSA
;
A
#
# COMPACT_ATOMS: atom_id res chain seq x y z
N MET A 1 62.72 -38.93 3.57
CA MET A 1 61.37 -39.50 3.31
C MET A 1 60.36 -38.65 4.05
N LYS A 2 59.38 -38.06 3.38
CA LYS A 2 58.25 -37.41 4.07
C LYS A 2 57.35 -38.50 4.65
N GLU A 3 56.92 -38.33 5.88
CA GLU A 3 56.04 -39.24 6.60
C GLU A 3 54.67 -39.34 5.90
N ILE A 4 54.10 -40.54 5.80
CA ILE A 4 52.77 -40.73 5.19
C ILE A 4 51.73 -40.39 6.25
N PRO A 5 50.82 -39.44 5.99
CA PRO A 5 49.79 -39.06 6.96
C PRO A 5 48.86 -40.24 7.28
N THR A 6 48.26 -40.22 8.45
CA THR A 6 47.29 -41.21 8.93
C THR A 6 45.90 -40.99 8.31
N CYS A 7 44.99 -41.98 8.40
CA CYS A 7 43.64 -41.87 7.86
C CYS A 7 42.91 -40.63 8.38
N ARG A 8 43.04 -40.34 9.68
CA ARG A 8 42.40 -39.21 10.36
C ARG A 8 42.94 -37.85 9.89
N GLU A 9 44.21 -37.81 9.47
CA GLU A 9 44.83 -36.59 8.95
C GLU A 9 44.37 -36.32 7.52
N VAL A 10 44.22 -37.35 6.68
CA VAL A 10 43.75 -37.18 5.30
C VAL A 10 42.26 -37.02 5.15
N GLU A 11 41.45 -37.56 6.07
CA GLU A 11 39.97 -37.50 6.04
C GLU A 11 39.45 -36.07 5.85
N ARG A 12 40.11 -35.10 6.51
CA ARG A 12 39.77 -33.67 6.43
C ARG A 12 40.04 -33.05 5.06
N ASP A 13 40.98 -33.62 4.32
CA ASP A 13 41.43 -33.12 3.02
C ASP A 13 40.81 -33.89 1.84
N LEU A 14 40.15 -35.04 2.08
CA LEU A 14 39.57 -35.89 1.03
C LEU A 14 38.59 -35.13 0.13
N VAL A 15 37.68 -34.36 0.73
CA VAL A 15 36.68 -33.58 -0.01
C VAL A 15 37.33 -32.45 -0.81
N ALA A 16 38.25 -31.71 -0.20
CA ALA A 16 38.96 -30.62 -0.86
C ALA A 16 39.83 -31.13 -2.03
N VAL A 17 40.46 -32.30 -1.89
CA VAL A 17 41.23 -32.95 -2.97
C VAL A 17 40.30 -33.48 -4.06
N ALA A 18 39.12 -34.01 -3.72
CA ALA A 18 38.14 -34.45 -4.70
C ALA A 18 37.57 -33.28 -5.52
N ALA A 19 37.32 -32.13 -4.88
CA ALA A 19 36.84 -30.90 -5.52
C ALA A 19 37.94 -30.12 -6.26
N GLY A 20 39.22 -30.51 -6.10
CA GLY A 20 40.36 -29.79 -6.69
C GLY A 20 40.68 -28.45 -6.03
N GLU A 21 40.18 -28.23 -4.81
CA GLU A 21 40.35 -27.00 -4.02
C GLU A 21 41.51 -27.10 -3.01
N ALA A 22 42.05 -28.31 -2.81
CA ALA A 22 43.16 -28.55 -1.90
C ALA A 22 44.49 -27.96 -2.39
N GLY A 23 45.28 -27.43 -1.46
CA GLY A 23 46.66 -27.03 -1.75
C GLY A 23 47.56 -28.22 -2.15
N ALA A 24 48.70 -27.94 -2.78
CA ALA A 24 49.61 -28.96 -3.30
C ALA A 24 50.10 -29.96 -2.24
N ALA A 25 50.38 -29.49 -1.02
CA ALA A 25 50.83 -30.34 0.08
C ALA A 25 49.74 -31.32 0.59
N ALA A 26 48.49 -30.85 0.67
CA ALA A 26 47.35 -31.67 1.06
C ALA A 26 47.02 -32.71 -0.02
N SER A 27 47.05 -32.31 -1.30
CA SER A 27 46.88 -33.21 -2.44
C SER A 27 47.95 -34.31 -2.46
N GLU A 28 49.24 -33.95 -2.27
CA GLU A 28 50.35 -34.92 -2.21
C GLU A 28 50.22 -35.85 -0.99
N GLY A 29 49.74 -35.35 0.15
CA GLY A 29 49.48 -36.12 1.36
C GLY A 29 48.38 -37.17 1.16
N VAL A 30 47.23 -36.75 0.61
CA VAL A 30 46.09 -37.62 0.33
C VAL A 30 46.46 -38.68 -0.72
N GLU A 31 47.10 -38.31 -1.83
CA GLU A 31 47.52 -39.24 -2.90
C GLU A 31 48.47 -40.32 -2.36
N ARG A 32 49.46 -39.96 -1.54
CA ARG A 32 50.35 -40.94 -0.89
C ARG A 32 49.62 -41.87 0.07
N HIS A 33 48.63 -41.37 0.80
CA HIS A 33 47.88 -42.18 1.76
C HIS A 33 46.92 -43.17 1.08
N VAL A 34 46.16 -42.73 0.07
CA VAL A 34 45.21 -43.61 -0.64
C VAL A 34 45.90 -44.69 -1.46
N ALA A 35 47.21 -44.54 -1.74
CA ALA A 35 48.03 -45.59 -2.33
C ALA A 35 48.16 -46.82 -1.40
N ILE A 36 48.09 -46.63 -0.07
CA ILE A 36 48.26 -47.70 0.93
C ILE A 36 46.98 -48.02 1.72
N CYS A 37 46.00 -47.11 1.77
CA CYS A 37 44.74 -47.32 2.48
C CYS A 37 43.58 -47.52 1.51
N ARG A 38 42.93 -48.69 1.56
CA ARG A 38 41.80 -49.04 0.70
C ARG A 38 40.54 -48.22 1.01
N GLU A 39 40.24 -48.01 2.29
CA GLU A 39 39.01 -47.34 2.72
C GLU A 39 38.99 -45.86 2.31
N CYS A 40 40.06 -45.12 2.59
CA CYS A 40 40.21 -43.73 2.14
C CYS A 40 40.25 -43.61 0.60
N ARG A 41 40.73 -44.62 -0.13
CA ARG A 41 40.68 -44.66 -1.61
C ARG A 41 39.25 -44.79 -2.12
N GLU A 42 38.46 -45.69 -1.54
CA GLU A 42 37.05 -45.86 -1.89
C GLU A 42 36.23 -44.61 -1.55
N GLU A 43 36.54 -43.95 -0.45
CA GLU A 43 35.89 -42.70 -0.05
C GLU A 43 36.27 -41.51 -0.95
N LEU A 44 37.56 -41.32 -1.28
CA LEU A 44 37.99 -40.33 -2.27
C LEU A 44 37.33 -40.56 -3.63
N GLY A 45 37.18 -41.82 -4.03
CA GLY A 45 36.47 -42.21 -5.25
C GLY A 45 35.00 -41.78 -5.24
N ARG A 46 34.29 -41.96 -4.12
CA ARG A 46 32.90 -41.49 -3.94
C ARG A 46 32.80 -39.97 -4.10
N TYR A 47 33.69 -39.22 -3.47
CA TYR A 47 33.70 -37.76 -3.60
C TYR A 47 34.02 -37.30 -5.03
N ARG A 48 34.98 -37.93 -5.72
CA ARG A 48 35.30 -37.62 -7.13
C ARG A 48 34.13 -37.90 -8.09
N VAL A 49 33.37 -38.97 -7.86
CA VAL A 49 32.16 -39.26 -8.63
C VAL A 49 31.10 -38.18 -8.41
N LEU A 50 30.86 -37.79 -7.15
CA LEU A 50 29.93 -36.70 -6.82
C LEU A 50 30.34 -35.37 -7.45
N GLU A 51 31.63 -35.02 -7.38
CA GLU A 51 32.16 -33.80 -8.02
C GLU A 51 32.08 -33.85 -9.54
N GLY A 52 32.27 -35.02 -10.15
CA GLY A 52 32.01 -35.25 -11.57
C GLY A 52 30.56 -34.94 -11.94
N MET A 53 29.60 -35.49 -11.19
CA MET A 53 28.17 -35.25 -11.41
C MET A 53 27.79 -33.77 -11.20
N VAL A 54 28.32 -33.11 -10.18
CA VAL A 54 28.10 -31.67 -9.92
C VAL A 54 28.70 -30.82 -11.03
N THR A 55 29.89 -31.17 -11.50
CA THR A 55 30.55 -30.49 -12.62
C THR A 55 29.78 -30.68 -13.92
N ASP A 56 29.25 -31.87 -14.18
CA ASP A 56 28.42 -32.16 -15.34
C ASP A 56 27.08 -31.42 -15.26
N LEU A 57 26.45 -31.33 -14.09
CA LEU A 57 25.26 -30.49 -13.87
C LEU A 57 25.55 -28.99 -14.09
N ARG A 58 26.73 -28.51 -13.69
CA ARG A 58 27.16 -27.12 -13.93
C ARG A 58 27.53 -26.85 -15.40
N ARG A 59 28.05 -27.85 -16.11
CA ARG A 59 28.47 -27.76 -17.52
C ARG A 59 27.36 -28.10 -18.50
N ALA A 60 26.31 -28.78 -18.05
CA ALA A 60 25.13 -29.06 -18.85
C ALA A 60 24.64 -27.72 -19.42
N PRO A 61 24.67 -27.54 -20.76
CA PRO A 61 24.21 -26.31 -21.34
C PRO A 61 22.71 -26.24 -21.04
N MET A 62 22.30 -25.24 -20.27
CA MET A 62 20.94 -24.75 -20.43
C MET A 62 20.90 -24.20 -21.87
N ALA A 63 20.30 -24.95 -22.79
CA ALA A 63 20.16 -24.50 -24.18
C ALA A 63 19.62 -23.06 -24.14
N GLY A 64 20.11 -22.13 -24.96
CA GLY A 64 19.83 -20.69 -24.79
C GLY A 64 18.33 -20.33 -24.69
N ALA A 65 17.45 -21.13 -25.30
CA ALA A 65 16.00 -21.03 -25.12
C ALA A 65 15.53 -21.48 -23.71
N ASP A 66 16.10 -22.57 -23.19
CA ASP A 66 15.82 -23.16 -21.87
C ASP A 66 16.35 -22.27 -20.72
N ALA A 67 17.51 -21.64 -20.89
CA ALA A 67 18.05 -20.66 -19.94
C ALA A 67 17.17 -19.39 -19.87
N THR A 68 16.67 -18.93 -21.02
CA THR A 68 15.77 -17.77 -21.11
C THR A 68 14.41 -18.08 -20.50
N LEU A 69 13.86 -19.27 -20.76
CA LEU A 69 12.63 -19.78 -20.14
C LEU A 69 12.79 -19.93 -18.62
N ALA A 70 13.86 -20.56 -18.15
CA ALA A 70 14.14 -20.72 -16.72
C ALA A 70 14.33 -19.37 -16.03
N ARG A 71 15.01 -18.42 -16.68
CA ARG A 71 15.14 -17.04 -16.18
C ARG A 71 13.79 -16.35 -16.11
N ALA A 72 12.96 -16.41 -17.15
CA ALA A 72 11.63 -15.82 -17.16
C ALA A 72 10.72 -16.45 -16.08
N GLU A 73 10.83 -17.77 -15.86
CA GLU A 73 10.09 -18.46 -14.80
C GLU A 73 10.56 -18.03 -13.40
N LEU A 74 11.88 -17.89 -13.18
CA LEU A 74 12.43 -17.37 -11.93
C LEU A 74 12.05 -15.90 -11.70
N GLU A 75 12.10 -15.05 -12.73
CA GLU A 75 11.65 -13.66 -12.67
C GLU A 75 10.16 -13.59 -12.34
N SER A 76 9.33 -14.44 -12.94
CA SER A 76 7.91 -14.54 -12.63
C SER A 76 7.66 -15.01 -11.20
N LYS A 77 8.39 -16.02 -10.70
CA LYS A 77 8.27 -16.51 -9.32
C LYS A 77 8.73 -15.46 -8.31
N LEU A 78 9.83 -14.78 -8.61
CA LEU A 78 10.34 -13.71 -7.76
C LEU A 78 9.37 -12.53 -7.73
N ALA A 79 8.78 -12.16 -8.87
CA ALA A 79 7.75 -11.11 -8.93
C ALA A 79 6.50 -11.50 -8.13
N ASP A 80 6.06 -12.76 -8.21
CA ASP A 80 4.95 -13.28 -7.42
C ASP A 80 5.24 -13.20 -5.91
N ILE A 81 6.40 -13.70 -5.45
CA ILE A 81 6.82 -13.60 -4.04
C ILE A 81 6.87 -12.15 -3.57
N ARG A 82 7.55 -11.28 -4.34
CA ARG A 82 7.70 -9.86 -3.97
C ARG A 82 6.35 -9.13 -3.95
N SER A 83 5.42 -9.52 -4.81
CA SER A 83 4.07 -8.94 -4.82
C SER A 83 3.27 -9.31 -3.56
N ARG A 84 3.55 -10.46 -2.93
CA ARG A 84 2.89 -10.93 -1.69
C ARG A 84 3.54 -10.37 -0.41
N LEU A 85 4.77 -9.87 -0.50
CA LEU A 85 5.44 -9.24 0.63
C LEU A 85 4.74 -7.92 0.99
N VAL A 86 4.24 -7.84 2.23
CA VAL A 86 3.63 -6.64 2.80
C VAL A 86 4.42 -6.22 4.04
N SER A 87 5.13 -5.10 3.92
CA SER A 87 5.83 -4.47 5.06
C SER A 87 4.90 -3.49 5.76
N TYR A 88 4.86 -3.52 7.09
CA TYR A 88 4.09 -2.58 7.87
C TYR A 88 4.85 -2.00 9.07
N GLY A 89 4.38 -0.85 9.55
CA GLY A 89 4.87 -0.17 10.74
C GLY A 89 3.74 0.51 11.50
N ILE A 90 3.95 0.76 12.79
CA ILE A 90 2.98 1.40 13.69
C ILE A 90 3.61 2.68 14.23
N PHE A 91 2.90 3.79 14.11
CA PHE A 91 3.42 5.11 14.43
C PHE A 91 2.43 5.93 15.27
N PRO A 92 2.90 6.83 16.14
CA PRO A 92 2.03 7.82 16.78
C PRO A 92 1.56 8.86 15.75
N SER A 93 0.40 9.49 15.96
CA SER A 93 -0.05 10.62 15.14
C SER A 93 -1.02 11.51 15.93
N PRO A 94 -1.33 12.73 15.44
CA PRO A 94 -2.37 13.57 16.03
C PRO A 94 -3.76 12.91 16.11
N LEU A 95 -4.01 11.84 15.34
CA LEU A 95 -5.26 11.09 15.31
C LEU A 95 -5.20 9.79 16.14
N GLY A 96 -4.16 9.61 16.96
CA GLY A 96 -3.85 8.36 17.67
C GLY A 96 -2.84 7.49 16.91
N LYS A 97 -2.60 6.26 17.39
CA LYS A 97 -1.66 5.35 16.70
C LYS A 97 -2.22 4.93 15.34
N ILE A 98 -1.38 4.97 14.32
CA ILE A 98 -1.71 4.59 12.95
C ILE A 98 -0.77 3.48 12.50
N LEU A 99 -1.34 2.44 11.87
CA LEU A 99 -0.61 1.45 11.12
C LEU A 99 -0.58 1.85 9.65
N ILE A 100 0.58 1.74 9.02
CA ILE A 100 0.76 1.88 7.57
C ILE A 100 1.37 0.58 7.06
N ALA A 101 0.79 -0.01 6.01
CA ALA A 101 1.33 -1.17 5.32
C ALA A 101 1.45 -0.89 3.83
N ARG A 102 2.49 -1.46 3.21
CA ARG A 102 2.77 -1.35 1.78
C ARG A 102 3.23 -2.68 1.21
N SER A 103 3.00 -2.85 -0.08
CA SER A 103 3.63 -3.86 -0.92
C SER A 103 4.53 -3.16 -1.94
N GLU A 104 5.02 -3.91 -2.92
CA GLU A 104 5.68 -3.33 -4.10
C GLU A 104 4.73 -2.60 -5.05
N LEU A 105 3.42 -2.91 -5.01
CA LEU A 105 2.41 -2.25 -5.83
C LEU A 105 2.03 -0.87 -5.28
N GLY A 106 2.23 -0.66 -3.98
CA GLY A 106 1.90 0.59 -3.32
C GLY A 106 1.47 0.42 -1.86
N VAL A 107 0.89 1.47 -1.30
CA VAL A 107 0.32 1.45 0.05
C VAL A 107 -0.95 0.61 0.02
N SER A 108 -0.96 -0.46 0.80
CA SER A 108 -2.04 -1.43 0.83
C SER A 108 -2.97 -1.19 2.01
N MET A 109 -2.48 -0.64 3.12
CA MET A 109 -3.31 -0.40 4.30
C MET A 109 -2.91 0.84 5.10
N VAL A 110 -3.91 1.56 5.59
CA VAL A 110 -3.79 2.53 6.67
C VAL A 110 -4.83 2.18 7.73
N ARG A 111 -4.49 2.18 9.01
CA ARG A 111 -5.47 1.83 10.04
C ARG A 111 -5.26 2.61 11.33
N TYR A 112 -6.36 3.09 11.91
CA TYR A 112 -6.34 3.57 13.29
C TYR A 112 -6.23 2.37 14.23
N ILE A 113 -5.31 2.44 15.18
CA ILE A 113 -4.96 1.35 16.08
C ILE A 113 -5.14 1.79 17.53
N ASP A 114 -5.80 0.95 18.32
CA ASP A 114 -5.97 1.20 19.76
C ASP A 114 -4.77 0.67 20.58
N SER A 115 -4.16 -0.43 20.13
CA SER A 115 -2.94 -0.98 20.72
C SER A 115 -2.09 -1.73 19.69
N GLU A 116 -0.77 -1.77 19.89
CA GLU A 116 0.15 -2.49 19.00
C GLU A 116 -0.16 -4.00 18.95
N ALA A 117 -0.61 -4.58 20.07
CA ALA A 117 -1.07 -5.96 20.11
C ALA A 117 -2.27 -6.19 19.17
N ALA A 118 -3.25 -5.28 19.17
CA ALA A 118 -4.40 -5.37 18.27
C ALA A 118 -4.03 -5.17 16.79
N ALA A 119 -3.01 -4.34 16.51
CA ALA A 119 -2.45 -4.22 15.17
C ALA A 119 -1.78 -5.52 14.71
N ARG A 120 -0.86 -6.07 15.51
CA ARG A 120 -0.16 -7.32 15.19
C ARG A 120 -1.13 -8.49 15.00
N ALA A 121 -2.14 -8.61 15.87
CA ALA A 121 -3.17 -9.64 15.73
C ALA A 121 -3.98 -9.49 14.44
N HIS A 122 -4.29 -8.25 14.05
CA HIS A 122 -4.97 -7.99 12.78
C HIS A 122 -4.10 -8.34 11.57
N MET A 123 -2.83 -7.94 11.58
CA MET A 123 -1.87 -8.26 10.52
C MET A 123 -1.67 -9.79 10.43
N ALA A 124 -1.55 -10.48 11.55
CA ALA A 124 -1.46 -11.94 11.57
C ALA A 124 -2.70 -12.63 11.00
N HIS A 125 -3.90 -12.07 11.20
CA HIS A 125 -5.13 -12.60 10.60
C HIS A 125 -5.18 -12.39 9.07
N LEU A 126 -4.59 -11.30 8.57
CA LEU A 126 -4.49 -11.00 7.14
C LEU A 126 -3.40 -11.80 6.44
N ALA A 127 -2.46 -12.37 7.19
CA ALA A 127 -1.26 -13.02 6.66
C ALA A 127 -1.53 -14.26 5.81
N GLY A 128 -2.78 -14.76 5.73
CA GLY A 128 -3.26 -15.84 4.84
C GLY A 128 -2.21 -16.46 3.90
N ASP A 129 -2.22 -16.03 2.64
CA ASP A 129 -1.20 -16.37 1.62
C ASP A 129 -0.14 -15.24 1.44
N GLU A 130 -0.16 -14.22 2.30
CA GLU A 130 0.62 -12.99 2.16
C GLU A 130 1.78 -12.97 3.16
N ASP A 131 2.98 -12.63 2.70
CA ASP A 131 4.15 -12.53 3.56
C ASP A 131 4.14 -11.18 4.29
N ILE A 132 3.50 -11.14 5.46
CA ILE A 132 3.37 -9.90 6.24
C ILE A 132 4.51 -9.76 7.22
N VAL A 133 5.32 -8.73 7.05
CA VAL A 133 6.51 -8.44 7.86
C VAL A 133 6.35 -7.09 8.54
N GLU A 134 6.63 -7.04 9.84
CA GLU A 134 6.79 -5.76 10.51
C GLU A 134 8.18 -5.19 10.20
N ASP A 135 8.20 -4.14 9.39
CA ASP A 135 9.40 -3.41 9.03
C ASP A 135 9.06 -1.92 8.95
N PRO A 136 9.11 -1.20 10.09
CA PRO A 136 8.78 0.22 10.14
C PRO A 136 9.67 1.07 9.23
N ALA A 137 10.92 0.65 8.98
CA ALA A 137 11.85 1.41 8.13
C ALA A 137 11.35 1.49 6.68
N MET A 138 10.68 0.44 6.19
CA MET A 138 10.13 0.39 4.84
C MET A 138 8.94 1.34 4.61
N VAL A 139 8.26 1.76 5.67
CA VAL A 139 7.08 2.66 5.62
C VAL A 139 7.31 4.03 6.26
N GLU A 140 8.49 4.28 6.82
CA GLU A 140 8.86 5.53 7.51
C GLU A 140 8.67 6.78 6.64
N ALA A 141 9.02 6.72 5.36
CA ALA A 141 8.82 7.85 4.44
C ALA A 141 7.34 8.20 4.27
N LEU A 142 6.48 7.19 4.13
CA LEU A 142 5.02 7.35 4.03
C LEU A 142 4.46 7.94 5.34
N TYR A 143 4.98 7.49 6.47
CA TYR A 143 4.60 8.06 7.76
C TYR A 143 4.91 9.56 7.86
N ARG A 144 6.09 9.99 7.42
CA ARG A 144 6.44 11.43 7.40
C ARG A 144 5.54 12.25 6.49
N GLU A 145 5.25 11.76 5.29
CA GLU A 145 4.30 12.41 4.37
C GLU A 145 2.89 12.51 4.98
N LEU A 146 2.46 11.46 5.70
CA LEU A 146 1.19 11.49 6.42
C LEU A 146 1.20 12.52 7.55
N LEU A 147 2.30 12.66 8.30
CA LEU A 147 2.42 13.71 9.31
C LEU A 147 2.36 15.11 8.69
N ASP A 148 3.08 15.34 7.58
CA ASP A 148 3.02 16.61 6.85
C ASP A 148 1.60 16.93 6.39
N TYR A 149 0.84 15.91 6.00
CA TYR A 149 -0.59 16.05 5.68
C TYR A 149 -1.42 16.41 6.91
N LEU A 150 -1.25 15.68 8.02
CA LEU A 150 -1.97 15.91 9.27
C LEU A 150 -1.60 17.22 9.98
N GLU A 151 -0.49 17.84 9.58
CA GLU A 151 -0.01 19.13 10.07
C GLU A 151 -0.25 20.25 9.03
N ALA A 152 -1.04 19.96 7.99
CA ALA A 152 -1.42 20.88 6.91
C ALA A 152 -0.24 21.49 6.12
N ARG A 153 0.96 20.90 6.21
CA ARG A 153 2.13 21.24 5.37
C ARG A 153 2.03 20.67 3.96
N ASN A 154 1.28 19.58 3.81
CA ASN A 154 0.99 18.96 2.53
C ASN A 154 -0.53 18.76 2.37
N THR A 155 -1.05 18.97 1.17
CA THR A 155 -2.48 18.80 0.85
C THR A 155 -2.74 17.59 -0.04
N HIS A 156 -1.69 16.85 -0.42
CA HIS A 156 -1.78 15.71 -1.33
C HIS A 156 -0.97 14.51 -0.84
N LEU A 157 -1.62 13.35 -0.73
CA LEU A 157 -0.97 12.05 -0.55
C LEU A 157 -0.97 11.33 -1.90
N ARG A 158 0.11 11.46 -2.68
CA ARG A 158 0.24 10.88 -4.04
C ARG A 158 0.81 9.47 -4.03
N TRP A 159 0.31 8.65 -3.12
CA TRP A 159 0.80 7.29 -2.96
C TRP A 159 0.24 6.37 -4.06
N PRO A 160 1.07 5.53 -4.69
CA PRO A 160 0.57 4.36 -5.40
C PRO A 160 -0.27 3.53 -4.43
N LEU A 161 -1.49 3.14 -4.85
CA LEU A 161 -2.42 2.42 -4.00
C LEU A 161 -2.54 0.98 -4.42
N ASP A 162 -2.46 0.09 -3.44
CA ASP A 162 -2.69 -1.31 -3.61
C ASP A 162 -4.04 -1.70 -3.00
N LEU A 163 -5.03 -1.89 -3.86
CA LEU A 163 -6.40 -2.22 -3.47
C LEU A 163 -6.63 -3.74 -3.36
N ARG A 164 -5.62 -4.53 -2.99
CA ARG A 164 -5.75 -6.00 -2.77
C ARG A 164 -6.80 -6.35 -1.72
N TRP A 165 -6.96 -5.50 -0.70
CA TRP A 165 -7.92 -5.72 0.39
C TRP A 165 -9.35 -5.27 0.07
N ALA A 166 -9.63 -4.83 -1.16
CA ALA A 166 -10.99 -4.58 -1.60
C ALA A 166 -11.71 -5.92 -1.83
N GLY A 167 -12.72 -6.22 -1.00
CA GLY A 167 -13.45 -7.48 -1.02
C GLY A 167 -14.36 -7.71 -2.24
N SER A 168 -14.49 -6.73 -3.13
CA SER A 168 -15.24 -6.88 -4.39
C SER A 168 -14.85 -5.85 -5.44
N ALA A 169 -15.15 -6.15 -6.72
CA ALA A 169 -15.01 -5.19 -7.82
C ALA A 169 -15.88 -3.93 -7.59
N PHE A 170 -17.06 -4.07 -6.97
CA PHE A 170 -17.89 -2.93 -6.60
C PHE A 170 -17.19 -2.03 -5.58
N GLN A 171 -16.63 -2.61 -4.51
CA GLN A 171 -15.90 -1.86 -3.50
C GLN A 171 -14.68 -1.16 -4.13
N ARG A 172 -13.92 -1.85 -4.99
CA ARG A 172 -12.79 -1.24 -5.70
C ARG A 172 -13.19 0.02 -6.47
N ARG A 173 -14.25 -0.04 -7.29
CA ARG A 173 -14.76 1.14 -8.01
C ARG A 173 -15.19 2.27 -7.09
N VAL A 174 -15.81 1.95 -5.95
CA VAL A 174 -16.19 2.96 -4.93
C VAL A 174 -14.95 3.64 -4.35
N LEU A 175 -13.94 2.85 -3.97
CA LEU A 175 -12.68 3.36 -3.43
C LEU A 175 -11.96 4.25 -4.45
N GLU A 176 -11.85 3.81 -5.71
CA GLU A 176 -11.25 4.56 -6.82
C GLU A 176 -12.02 5.85 -7.13
N ALA A 177 -13.35 5.84 -7.12
CA ALA A 177 -14.13 7.06 -7.30
C ALA A 177 -13.96 8.05 -6.14
N THR A 178 -13.67 7.54 -4.93
CA THR A 178 -13.50 8.36 -3.73
C THR A 178 -12.13 9.02 -3.68
N THR A 179 -11.07 8.39 -4.23
CA THR A 179 -9.74 9.02 -4.34
C THR A 179 -9.72 10.25 -5.25
N GLN A 180 -10.71 10.38 -6.14
CA GLN A 180 -10.84 11.56 -7.00
C GLN A 180 -11.39 12.79 -6.28
N LEU A 181 -11.87 12.68 -5.04
CA LEU A 181 -12.32 13.85 -4.27
C LEU A 181 -11.12 14.70 -3.84
N PRO A 182 -11.05 15.99 -4.22
CA PRO A 182 -9.95 16.86 -3.81
C PRO A 182 -9.87 17.13 -2.31
N TYR A 183 -8.72 17.62 -1.87
CA TYR A 183 -8.54 18.17 -0.54
C TYR A 183 -9.48 19.35 -0.30
N GLY A 184 -10.20 19.36 0.82
CA GLY A 184 -11.17 20.42 1.15
C GLY A 184 -12.49 20.32 0.37
N ALA A 185 -12.69 19.24 -0.39
CA ALA A 185 -13.92 18.95 -1.10
C ALA A 185 -14.74 17.87 -0.39
N VAL A 186 -16.06 17.92 -0.52
CA VAL A 186 -16.99 16.98 0.09
C VAL A 186 -18.05 16.56 -0.92
N ALA A 187 -18.37 15.28 -0.96
CA ALA A 187 -19.46 14.73 -1.76
C ALA A 187 -20.41 13.91 -0.87
N SER A 188 -21.60 13.62 -1.37
CA SER A 188 -22.51 12.70 -0.68
C SER A 188 -22.31 11.26 -1.15
N TYR A 189 -22.77 10.29 -0.35
CA TYR A 189 -22.82 8.88 -0.78
C TYR A 189 -23.57 8.69 -2.11
N GLY A 190 -24.64 9.48 -2.33
CA GLY A 190 -25.38 9.50 -3.60
C GLY A 190 -24.55 10.06 -4.75
N GLY A 191 -23.71 11.06 -4.50
CA GLY A 191 -22.76 11.59 -5.47
C GLY A 191 -21.75 10.53 -5.92
N ILE A 192 -21.19 9.77 -4.98
CA ILE A 192 -20.28 8.65 -5.30
C ILE A 192 -21.03 7.54 -6.06
N ALA A 193 -22.22 7.16 -5.63
CA ALA A 193 -23.07 6.16 -6.30
C ALA A 193 -23.33 6.54 -7.77
N LYS A 194 -23.62 7.82 -8.04
CA LYS A 194 -23.79 8.34 -9.38
C LYS A 194 -22.50 8.29 -10.20
N ARG A 195 -21.36 8.68 -9.62
CA ARG A 195 -20.04 8.67 -10.29
C ARG A 195 -19.65 7.27 -10.78
N ILE A 196 -19.98 6.22 -10.03
CA ILE A 196 -19.69 4.84 -10.42
C ILE A 196 -20.78 4.21 -11.33
N GLY A 197 -21.75 4.99 -11.80
CA GLY A 197 -22.84 4.51 -12.65
C GLY A 197 -23.88 3.65 -11.93
N ALA A 198 -23.98 3.72 -10.61
CA ALA A 198 -24.89 2.91 -9.80
C ALA A 198 -25.73 3.78 -8.83
N PRO A 199 -26.56 4.72 -9.33
CA PRO A 199 -27.24 5.75 -8.52
C PRO A 199 -28.13 5.18 -7.40
N GLU A 200 -28.75 4.01 -7.62
CA GLU A 200 -29.60 3.35 -6.62
C GLU A 200 -28.81 2.64 -5.50
N SER A 201 -27.48 2.54 -5.63
CA SER A 201 -26.62 1.75 -4.73
C SER A 201 -26.05 2.54 -3.55
N VAL A 202 -26.74 3.61 -3.10
CA VAL A 202 -26.25 4.53 -2.04
C VAL A 202 -25.84 3.80 -0.76
N ARG A 203 -26.66 2.86 -0.28
CA ARG A 203 -26.35 2.07 0.93
C ARG A 203 -25.16 1.14 0.72
N ALA A 204 -25.05 0.54 -0.47
CA ALA A 204 -23.91 -0.32 -0.81
C ALA A 204 -22.60 0.49 -0.87
N VAL A 205 -22.64 1.72 -1.41
CA VAL A 205 -21.50 2.65 -1.37
C VAL A 205 -21.10 2.96 0.07
N ALA A 206 -22.06 3.26 0.95
CA ALA A 206 -21.76 3.51 2.36
C ALA A 206 -21.11 2.29 3.04
N GLN A 207 -21.59 1.07 2.74
CA GLN A 207 -20.98 -0.17 3.25
C GLN A 207 -19.59 -0.43 2.68
N ALA A 208 -19.36 -0.15 1.40
CA ALA A 208 -18.05 -0.26 0.76
C ALA A 208 -17.02 0.69 1.42
N LEU A 209 -17.42 1.93 1.69
CA LEU A 209 -16.58 2.93 2.36
C LEU A 209 -16.38 2.66 3.85
N ARG A 210 -17.33 2.01 4.52
CA ARG A 210 -17.17 1.53 5.91
C ARG A 210 -15.98 0.57 6.05
N HIS A 211 -15.70 -0.22 5.01
CA HIS A 211 -14.61 -1.19 4.96
C HIS A 211 -13.42 -0.67 4.14
N ASN A 212 -13.22 0.66 4.09
CA ASN A 212 -12.07 1.26 3.42
C ASN A 212 -10.75 0.82 4.12
N PRO A 213 -9.84 0.10 3.43
CA PRO A 213 -8.56 -0.32 4.01
C PRO A 213 -7.55 0.82 4.12
N LEU A 214 -7.81 1.97 3.49
CA LEU A 214 -6.90 3.09 3.33
C LEU A 214 -7.61 4.42 3.72
N PRO A 215 -8.14 4.59 4.95
CA PRO A 215 -8.67 5.87 5.41
C PRO A 215 -7.61 6.97 5.31
N ILE A 216 -8.05 8.24 5.29
CA ILE A 216 -7.24 9.44 5.03
C ILE A 216 -6.80 9.53 3.56
N VAL A 217 -6.09 8.51 3.06
CA VAL A 217 -5.56 8.44 1.69
C VAL A 217 -6.68 8.27 0.68
N ILE A 218 -7.54 7.27 0.89
CA ILE A 218 -8.85 7.18 0.27
C ILE A 218 -9.79 7.97 1.19
N PRO A 219 -10.23 9.17 0.78
CA PRO A 219 -10.75 10.16 1.70
C PRO A 219 -12.24 9.91 2.00
N CYS A 220 -12.57 8.77 2.61
CA CYS A 220 -13.94 8.43 2.98
C CYS A 220 -14.55 9.40 4.01
N HIS A 221 -13.72 10.19 4.72
CA HIS A 221 -14.18 11.29 5.57
C HIS A 221 -14.82 12.44 4.78
N ARG A 222 -14.46 12.61 3.49
CA ARG A 222 -15.07 13.58 2.56
C ARG A 222 -16.43 13.13 2.01
N VAL A 223 -16.92 11.94 2.39
CA VAL A 223 -18.22 11.42 1.94
C VAL A 223 -19.25 11.51 3.06
N ILE A 224 -20.37 12.20 2.81
CA ILE A 224 -21.39 12.51 3.83
C ILE A 224 -22.81 12.11 3.43
N GLY A 225 -23.74 12.20 4.40
CA GLY A 225 -25.17 12.04 4.13
C GLY A 225 -25.73 13.14 3.23
N SER A 226 -26.82 12.86 2.53
CA SER A 226 -27.49 13.84 1.64
C SER A 226 -28.13 15.03 2.36
N THR A 227 -28.23 14.98 3.69
CA THR A 227 -28.71 16.04 4.58
C THR A 227 -27.60 16.99 5.04
N GLY A 228 -26.33 16.62 4.83
CA GLY A 228 -25.16 17.30 5.38
C GLY A 228 -24.57 16.62 6.61
N ASP A 229 -25.25 15.61 7.17
CA ASP A 229 -24.84 15.00 8.43
C ASP A 229 -23.57 14.14 8.30
N LEU A 230 -22.67 14.26 9.26
CA LEU A 230 -21.53 13.37 9.44
C LEU A 230 -21.99 12.11 10.14
N THR A 231 -22.12 11.04 9.37
CA THR A 231 -22.38 9.70 9.88
C THR A 231 -21.12 8.85 9.79
N GLY A 232 -21.01 7.86 10.70
CA GLY A 232 -20.12 6.70 10.68
C GLY A 232 -18.72 6.90 10.13
N TYR A 233 -17.69 6.81 10.98
CA TYR A 233 -16.30 6.88 10.55
C TYR A 233 -15.39 6.06 11.45
N ALA A 234 -14.52 5.24 10.86
CA ALA A 234 -13.62 4.34 11.59
C ALA A 234 -14.31 3.62 12.76
N GLY A 235 -15.49 3.05 12.49
CA GLY A 235 -16.45 2.63 13.52
C GLY A 235 -17.35 3.79 13.94
N THR A 236 -17.27 4.18 15.21
CA THR A 236 -18.10 5.24 15.83
C THR A 236 -17.34 6.56 16.03
N ARG A 237 -16.13 6.69 15.49
CA ARG A 237 -15.20 7.81 15.73
C ARG A 237 -15.51 9.02 14.83
N ILE A 238 -16.73 9.56 14.95
CA ILE A 238 -17.17 10.75 14.19
C ILE A 238 -16.25 11.95 14.46
N GLY A 239 -15.66 12.05 15.65
CA GLY A 239 -14.67 13.08 15.99
C GLY A 239 -13.46 13.10 15.04
N LEU A 240 -12.95 11.93 14.61
CA LEU A 240 -11.83 11.86 13.65
C LEU A 240 -12.24 12.40 12.28
N LYS A 241 -13.47 12.11 11.84
CA LYS A 241 -14.02 12.64 10.58
C LYS A 241 -14.08 14.15 10.63
N GLN A 242 -14.58 14.70 11.73
CA GLN A 242 -14.63 16.15 11.94
C GLN A 242 -13.24 16.76 11.96
N GLN A 243 -12.28 16.19 12.72
CA GLN A 243 -10.91 16.68 12.77
C GLN A 243 -10.26 16.75 11.38
N LEU A 244 -10.41 15.69 10.57
CA LEU A 244 -9.88 15.66 9.20
C LEU A 244 -10.57 16.70 8.29
N LEU A 245 -11.89 16.83 8.35
CA LEU A 245 -12.61 17.84 7.56
C LEU A 245 -12.22 19.26 7.97
N THR A 246 -12.11 19.53 9.27
CA THR A 246 -11.68 20.83 9.79
C THR A 246 -10.25 21.14 9.38
N LEU A 247 -9.34 20.17 9.46
CA LEU A 247 -7.96 20.29 8.95
C LEU A 247 -7.96 20.70 7.47
N GLU A 248 -8.88 20.14 6.68
CA GLU A 248 -9.01 20.44 5.26
C GLU A 248 -9.69 21.79 4.94
N GLY A 249 -10.09 22.54 5.97
CA GLY A 249 -10.78 23.82 5.83
C GLY A 249 -12.28 23.66 5.51
N VAL A 250 -12.87 22.49 5.77
CA VAL A 250 -14.32 22.29 5.65
C VAL A 250 -14.99 22.72 6.96
N PRO A 251 -15.87 23.73 6.94
CA PRO A 251 -16.63 24.15 8.12
C PRO A 251 -17.61 23.04 8.52
N VAL A 252 -17.44 22.53 9.74
CA VAL A 252 -18.37 21.58 10.37
C VAL A 252 -19.09 22.30 11.50
N GLY A 253 -20.40 22.47 11.37
CA GLY A 253 -21.24 23.16 12.35
C GLY A 253 -21.25 22.45 13.71
N GLY A 254 -21.08 23.24 14.77
CA GLY A 254 -20.99 22.76 16.16
C GLY A 254 -22.27 22.07 16.67
N HIS A 255 -22.08 21.13 17.60
CA HIS A 255 -23.05 20.21 18.25
C HIS A 255 -23.75 19.18 17.36
N ALA A 256 -24.01 19.45 16.08
CA ALA A 256 -24.76 18.55 15.20
C ALA A 256 -23.88 17.69 14.26
N HIS A 257 -22.55 17.87 14.27
CA HIS A 257 -21.62 17.22 13.32
C HIS A 257 -22.14 17.28 11.88
N ARG A 258 -22.43 18.49 11.39
CA ARG A 258 -23.11 18.69 10.11
C ARG A 258 -22.38 19.72 9.26
N ILE A 259 -22.31 19.46 7.96
CA ILE A 259 -21.87 20.44 6.96
C ILE A 259 -23.11 21.19 6.47
N ASP A 260 -23.13 22.50 6.70
CA ASP A 260 -24.15 23.37 6.12
C ASP A 260 -23.73 23.79 4.71
N ARG A 261 -24.45 23.28 3.71
CA ARG A 261 -24.18 23.59 2.30
C ARG A 261 -24.23 25.09 2.00
N ASN A 262 -24.97 25.89 2.78
CA ASN A 262 -25.14 27.32 2.53
C ASN A 262 -23.85 28.12 2.82
N HIS A 263 -22.89 27.51 3.50
CA HIS A 263 -21.57 28.07 3.81
C HIS A 263 -20.46 27.44 2.96
N MET A 264 -20.81 26.80 1.84
CA MET A 264 -19.87 26.06 0.99
C MET A 264 -19.94 26.51 -0.46
N TYR A 265 -18.82 26.51 -1.16
CA TYR A 265 -18.81 26.67 -2.61
C TYR A 265 -19.27 25.37 -3.27
N VAL A 266 -19.99 25.47 -4.38
CA VAL A 266 -20.70 24.34 -4.97
C VAL A 266 -20.25 24.10 -6.40
N LEU A 267 -19.89 22.85 -6.70
CA LEU A 267 -19.65 22.36 -8.05
C LEU A 267 -20.73 21.34 -8.41
N VAL A 268 -21.27 21.45 -9.62
CA VAL A 268 -22.13 20.41 -10.20
C VAL A 268 -21.28 19.60 -11.17
N ASP A 269 -21.05 18.34 -10.85
CA ASP A 269 -20.32 17.43 -11.74
C ASP A 269 -21.15 17.12 -13.01
N PRO A 270 -20.59 17.19 -14.24
CA PRO A 270 -19.17 17.37 -14.60
C PRO A 270 -18.79 18.79 -15.06
N TYR A 271 -19.52 19.83 -14.65
CA TYR A 271 -19.16 21.21 -15.02
C TYR A 271 -17.81 21.62 -14.40
N THR A 272 -17.20 22.67 -14.94
CA THR A 272 -15.88 23.19 -14.52
C THR A 272 -15.99 24.52 -13.77
N GLU A 273 -17.20 24.99 -13.48
CA GLU A 273 -17.44 26.21 -12.73
C GLU A 273 -17.91 25.91 -11.30
N TYR A 274 -17.40 26.68 -10.33
CA TYR A 274 -17.91 26.66 -8.96
C TYR A 274 -18.84 27.85 -8.70
N CYS A 275 -19.84 27.64 -7.85
CA CYS A 275 -20.91 28.59 -7.55
C CYS A 275 -21.00 28.89 -6.04
N VAL A 276 -21.66 29.99 -5.68
CA VAL A 276 -22.26 30.13 -4.35
C VAL A 276 -23.58 29.33 -4.26
N PRO A 277 -24.04 28.91 -3.07
CA PRO A 277 -25.25 28.12 -2.89
C PRO A 277 -26.54 28.79 -3.36
N SER A 278 -26.58 30.12 -3.37
CA SER A 278 -27.72 30.92 -3.82
C SER A 278 -27.81 31.06 -5.35
N CYS A 279 -26.85 30.51 -6.10
CA CYS A 279 -26.88 30.51 -7.56
C CYS A 279 -28.15 29.81 -8.08
N GLY A 280 -28.87 30.42 -9.02
CA GLY A 280 -30.25 30.08 -9.38
C GLY A 280 -30.51 28.58 -9.56
N SER A 281 -29.87 27.95 -10.55
CA SER A 281 -30.03 26.51 -10.84
C SER A 281 -29.43 25.59 -9.77
N ILE A 282 -28.55 26.10 -8.91
CA ILE A 282 -27.86 25.33 -7.86
C ILE A 282 -28.67 25.27 -6.58
N SER A 283 -29.35 26.36 -6.24
CA SER A 283 -30.10 26.52 -4.99
C SER A 283 -31.15 25.42 -4.77
N THR A 284 -31.70 24.85 -5.85
CA THR A 284 -32.68 23.77 -5.80
C THR A 284 -32.08 22.37 -5.98
N MET A 285 -30.79 22.25 -6.30
CA MET A 285 -30.17 20.95 -6.55
C MET A 285 -29.93 20.16 -5.25
N PRO A 286 -30.18 18.85 -5.26
CA PRO A 286 -29.88 17.98 -4.12
C PRO A 286 -28.38 17.74 -3.99
N LEU A 287 -27.89 17.59 -2.74
CA LEU A 287 -26.49 17.26 -2.42
C LEU A 287 -25.98 15.97 -3.08
N ALA A 288 -26.88 15.09 -3.53
CA ALA A 288 -26.56 13.92 -4.35
C ALA A 288 -25.86 14.27 -5.68
N ARG A 289 -25.95 15.51 -6.14
CA ARG A 289 -25.39 15.96 -7.42
C ARG A 289 -24.27 17.00 -7.28
N LEU A 290 -23.90 17.32 -6.05
CA LEU A 290 -23.01 18.43 -5.75
C LEU A 290 -21.69 17.92 -5.15
N ILE A 291 -20.61 18.61 -5.47
CA ILE A 291 -19.40 18.65 -4.66
C ILE A 291 -19.37 20.00 -3.96
N LEU A 292 -19.05 19.98 -2.67
CA LEU A 292 -18.91 21.17 -1.85
C LEU A 292 -17.42 21.45 -1.59
N PHE A 293 -17.01 22.71 -1.61
CA PHE A 293 -15.65 23.16 -1.28
C PHE A 293 -15.68 24.12 -0.10
N GLY A 294 -14.75 23.95 0.84
CA GLY A 294 -14.65 24.78 2.04
C GLY A 294 -14.22 26.23 1.77
N SER A 295 -13.55 26.49 0.64
CA SER A 295 -13.16 27.84 0.23
C SER A 295 -13.04 27.95 -1.31
N ARG A 296 -12.93 29.18 -1.82
CA ARG A 296 -12.70 29.42 -3.26
C ARG A 296 -11.33 28.92 -3.68
N GLU A 297 -10.33 29.18 -2.86
CA GLU A 297 -8.93 28.82 -3.11
C GLU A 297 -8.80 27.31 -3.29
N ARG A 298 -9.61 26.51 -2.57
CA ARG A 298 -9.69 25.05 -2.75
C ARG A 298 -10.34 24.63 -4.06
N ALA A 299 -11.40 25.33 -4.49
CA ALA A 299 -12.04 25.07 -5.77
C ALA A 299 -11.11 25.45 -6.94
N GLU A 300 -10.47 26.61 -6.87
CA GLU A 300 -9.54 27.12 -7.89
C GLU A 300 -8.25 26.30 -7.96
N ALA A 301 -7.75 25.78 -6.83
CA ALA A 301 -6.57 24.91 -6.80
C ALA A 301 -6.76 23.60 -7.59
N VAL A 302 -7.99 23.18 -7.86
CA VAL A 302 -8.30 22.04 -8.75
C VAL A 302 -8.76 22.45 -10.15
N GLY A 303 -8.50 23.71 -10.53
CA GLY A 303 -8.73 24.22 -11.87
C GLY A 303 -10.17 24.67 -12.17
N LEU A 304 -11.01 24.83 -11.14
CA LEU A 304 -12.37 25.34 -11.33
C LEU A 304 -12.35 26.85 -11.53
N SER A 305 -13.19 27.33 -12.43
CA SER A 305 -13.40 28.76 -12.66
C SER A 305 -14.62 29.28 -11.89
N PRO A 306 -14.65 30.56 -11.49
CA PRO A 306 -15.84 31.15 -10.88
C PRO A 306 -16.99 31.17 -11.88
N CYS A 307 -18.20 30.79 -11.44
CA CYS A 307 -19.38 30.81 -12.29
C CYS A 307 -19.70 32.21 -12.80
N SER A 308 -19.94 32.31 -14.11
CA SER A 308 -20.24 33.58 -14.79
C SER A 308 -21.55 34.24 -14.32
N SER A 309 -22.50 33.46 -13.80
CA SER A 309 -23.81 33.95 -13.36
C SER A 309 -23.81 34.47 -11.93
N CYS A 310 -23.24 33.73 -10.98
CA CYS A 310 -23.26 34.14 -9.56
C CYS A 310 -21.97 34.84 -9.12
N ARG A 311 -20.92 34.85 -9.95
CA ARG A 311 -19.66 35.58 -9.75
C ARG A 311 -19.11 35.46 -8.32
N PRO A 312 -18.80 34.24 -7.84
CA PRO A 312 -18.23 34.04 -6.50
C PRO A 312 -16.85 34.72 -6.33
N ASP A 313 -16.22 35.11 -7.43
CA ASP A 313 -15.04 35.97 -7.47
C ASP A 313 -15.31 37.38 -6.92
N LEU A 314 -16.48 37.95 -7.25
CA LEU A 314 -16.91 39.30 -6.86
C LEU A 314 -17.83 39.31 -5.63
N HIS A 315 -18.57 38.22 -5.43
CA HIS A 315 -19.54 38.04 -4.35
C HIS A 315 -19.24 36.75 -3.57
N PRO A 316 -18.12 36.71 -2.82
CA PRO A 316 -17.74 35.53 -2.06
C PRO A 316 -18.72 35.28 -0.90
N LEU A 317 -18.73 34.04 -0.41
CA LEU A 317 -19.42 33.71 0.84
C LEU A 317 -18.77 34.45 2.01
N SER A 318 -19.61 34.95 2.92
CA SER A 318 -19.15 35.53 4.19
C SER A 318 -18.41 34.46 5.00
N ALA A 319 -17.26 34.85 5.55
CA ALA A 319 -16.45 34.02 6.44
C ALA A 319 -17.10 33.81 7.81
#